data_AF-A0A061IV99-F1
#
_entry.id   AF-A0A061IV99-F1
#
_cell.length_a   1.000
_cell.length_b   1.000
_cell.length_c   1.000
_cell.angle_alpha   90.00
_cell.angle_beta   90.00
_cell.angle_gamma   90.00
#
_symmetry.space_group_name_H-M   'P 1'
#
loop_
_entity.id
_entity.type
_entity.pdbx_description
1 polymer ?
#
loop_
_entity_poly.entity_id
_entity_poly.type
_entity_poly.pdbx_seq_one_letter_code
_entity_poly.pdbx_strand_id
1 'polypeptide(L)'
;MDTTKDALVMFYAPWCGHCKKLHPVFERLAMVYKDETDVVIGKLNADDAANAAVRNRYKITGYPTLIFFPKGDKSNPLYHDDGRSLEELVAYVNKHTGKKRLSSGELSKEVGVHAELSQLLREMLSGEKSADEKKQYLEKVKKAAADLSGVERVQYPRIAERILQGGTEYVQKELARLARLKQHDVKSAARDMLTIRANILTSLTDA
;
A
#
# COMPACT_ATOMS: atom_id res chain seq x y z
N MET A 1 15.61 13.79 -12.84
CA MET A 1 14.68 12.98 -12.01
C MET A 1 13.36 12.92 -12.74
N ASP A 2 12.70 11.76 -12.74
CA ASP A 2 11.36 11.61 -13.30
C ASP A 2 10.35 12.47 -12.48
N THR A 3 9.66 13.39 -13.14
CA THR A 3 8.70 14.31 -12.49
C THR A 3 7.37 13.63 -12.21
N THR A 4 7.11 12.46 -12.78
CA THR A 4 5.85 11.72 -12.65
C THR A 4 5.80 10.81 -11.42
N LYS A 5 6.88 10.75 -10.63
CA LYS A 5 7.02 9.89 -9.46
C LYS A 5 7.40 10.69 -8.22
N ASP A 6 6.94 10.26 -7.05
CA ASP A 6 7.51 10.67 -5.78
C ASP A 6 8.84 9.97 -5.55
N ALA A 7 9.81 10.62 -4.90
CA ALA A 7 11.09 9.98 -4.60
C ALA A 7 11.63 10.35 -3.22
N LEU A 8 11.95 9.37 -2.39
CA LEU A 8 12.76 9.56 -1.19
C LEU A 8 14.19 9.12 -1.47
N VAL A 9 15.15 10.04 -1.34
CA VAL A 9 16.56 9.77 -1.63
C VAL A 9 17.40 9.91 -0.37
N MET A 10 18.18 8.88 -0.07
CA MET A 10 19.23 8.92 0.94
C MET A 10 20.56 9.34 0.31
N PHE A 11 21.04 10.52 0.69
CA PHE A 11 22.38 10.98 0.39
C PHE A 11 23.34 10.45 1.46
N TYR A 12 24.28 9.60 1.04
CA TYR A 12 25.17 8.88 1.95
C TYR A 12 26.65 9.05 1.57
N ALA A 13 27.53 8.62 2.48
CA ALA A 13 28.96 8.43 2.24
C ALA A 13 29.38 7.02 2.69
N PRO A 14 30.26 6.30 1.96
CA PRO A 14 30.62 4.91 2.26
C PRO A 14 31.31 4.72 3.61
N TRP A 15 32.03 5.74 4.08
CA TRP A 15 32.75 5.72 5.34
C TRP A 15 31.87 6.07 6.56
N CYS A 16 30.68 6.65 6.34
CA CYS A 16 29.84 7.13 7.43
C CYS A 16 29.17 5.98 8.22
N GLY A 17 29.46 5.89 9.52
CA GLY A 17 28.89 4.87 10.41
C GLY A 17 27.37 4.94 10.54
N HIS A 18 26.78 6.14 10.58
CA HIS A 18 25.32 6.32 10.61
C HIS A 18 24.66 5.86 9.31
N CYS A 19 25.30 6.08 8.16
CA CYS A 19 24.82 5.56 6.88
C CYS A 19 24.78 4.03 6.90
N LYS A 20 25.88 3.38 7.32
CA LYS A 20 25.94 1.91 7.42
C LYS A 20 24.82 1.32 8.29
N LYS A 21 24.46 2.00 9.40
CA LYS A 21 23.33 1.59 10.26
C LYS A 21 21.98 1.76 9.58
N LEU A 22 21.79 2.82 8.78
CA LEU A 22 20.52 3.13 8.11
C LEU A 22 20.30 2.31 6.84
N HIS A 23 21.36 1.92 6.13
CA HIS A 23 21.28 1.14 4.88
C HIS A 23 20.31 -0.06 4.93
N PRO A 24 20.38 -0.98 5.91
CA PRO A 24 19.47 -2.13 5.94
C PRO A 24 18.00 -1.72 6.13
N VAL A 25 17.74 -0.66 6.91
CA VAL A 25 16.38 -0.12 7.08
C VAL A 25 15.88 0.49 5.77
N PHE A 26 16.73 1.25 5.09
CA PHE A 26 16.40 1.92 3.84
C PHE A 26 16.19 0.93 2.68
N GLU A 27 16.91 -0.19 2.67
CA GLU A 27 16.70 -1.29 1.73
C GLU A 27 15.37 -2.01 1.98
N ARG A 28 15.00 -2.23 3.25
CA ARG A 28 13.66 -2.74 3.59
C ARG A 28 12.56 -1.75 3.18
N LEU A 29 12.78 -0.45 3.36
CA LEU A 29 11.86 0.59 2.89
C LEU A 29 11.67 0.50 1.37
N ALA A 30 12.75 0.33 0.60
CA ALA A 30 12.66 0.13 -0.84
C ALA A 30 11.83 -1.11 -1.20
N MET A 31 11.94 -2.20 -0.42
CA MET A 31 11.12 -3.39 -0.62
C MET A 31 9.64 -3.18 -0.31
N VAL A 32 9.31 -2.33 0.68
CA VAL A 32 7.91 -1.98 1.00
C VAL A 32 7.21 -1.30 -0.18
N TYR A 33 7.94 -0.47 -0.94
CA TYR A 33 7.39 0.32 -2.04
C TYR A 33 7.75 -0.20 -3.44
N LYS A 34 8.37 -1.38 -3.56
CA LYS A 34 8.88 -1.91 -4.84
C LYS A 34 7.81 -2.05 -5.94
N ASP A 35 6.56 -2.20 -5.55
CA ASP A 35 5.41 -2.41 -6.44
C ASP A 35 4.63 -1.12 -6.72
N GLU A 36 4.97 -0.02 -6.05
CA GLU A 36 4.40 1.30 -6.31
C GLU A 36 5.12 1.93 -7.50
N THR A 37 4.48 1.91 -8.67
CA THR A 37 5.10 2.38 -9.93
C THR A 37 5.46 3.87 -9.95
N ASP A 38 4.84 4.65 -9.07
CA ASP A 38 4.98 6.11 -8.92
C ASP A 38 5.75 6.53 -7.66
N VAL A 39 6.37 5.60 -6.93
CA VAL A 39 7.22 5.89 -5.76
C VAL A 39 8.63 5.31 -5.97
N VAL A 40 9.65 6.11 -5.69
CA VAL A 40 11.06 5.70 -5.80
C VAL A 40 11.75 5.85 -4.45
N ILE A 41 12.35 4.77 -3.97
CA ILE A 41 13.24 4.80 -2.80
C ILE A 41 14.67 4.59 -3.31
N GLY A 42 15.51 5.63 -3.21
CA GLY A 42 16.83 5.66 -3.84
C GLY A 42 17.95 6.06 -2.89
N LYS A 43 19.20 5.67 -3.21
CA LYS A 43 20.39 6.11 -2.49
C LYS A 43 21.42 6.70 -3.44
N LEU A 44 22.09 7.77 -3.03
CA LEU A 44 23.14 8.42 -3.81
C LEU A 44 24.38 8.62 -2.93
N ASN A 45 25.54 8.16 -3.42
CA ASN A 45 26.82 8.49 -2.78
C ASN A 45 27.16 9.96 -3.07
N ALA A 46 26.86 10.86 -2.14
CA ALA A 46 27.13 12.29 -2.30
C ALA A 46 28.58 12.67 -1.99
N ASP A 47 29.37 11.76 -1.41
CA ASP A 47 30.81 11.93 -1.19
C ASP A 47 31.63 11.77 -2.49
N ASP A 48 31.07 11.05 -3.46
CA ASP A 48 31.69 10.88 -4.77
C ASP A 48 31.90 12.23 -5.49
N ALA A 49 33.11 12.46 -6.02
CA ALA A 49 33.44 13.64 -6.79
C ALA A 49 32.54 13.79 -8.03
N ALA A 50 32.12 12.68 -8.65
CA ALA A 50 31.19 12.69 -9.79
C ALA A 50 29.82 13.29 -9.42
N ASN A 51 29.44 13.24 -8.13
CA ASN A 51 28.18 13.77 -7.63
C ASN A 51 28.32 15.17 -6.98
N ALA A 52 29.47 15.83 -7.11
CA ALA A 52 29.73 17.13 -6.48
C ALA A 52 28.70 18.21 -6.84
N ALA A 53 28.27 18.28 -8.10
CA ALA A 53 27.24 19.22 -8.54
C ALA A 53 25.90 18.97 -7.83
N VAL A 54 25.52 17.70 -7.64
CA VAL A 54 24.30 17.30 -6.94
C VAL A 54 24.41 17.61 -5.45
N ARG A 55 25.54 17.27 -4.83
CA ARG A 55 25.86 17.57 -3.42
C ARG A 55 25.72 19.07 -3.13
N ASN A 56 26.31 19.91 -3.99
CA ASN A 56 26.25 21.36 -3.86
C ASN A 56 24.84 21.91 -4.09
N ARG A 57 24.15 21.43 -5.13
CA ARG A 57 22.76 21.84 -5.44
C ARG A 57 21.81 21.63 -4.27
N TYR A 58 21.89 20.47 -3.62
CA TYR A 58 21.04 20.12 -2.48
C TYR A 58 21.66 20.42 -1.12
N LYS A 59 22.78 21.15 -1.09
CA LYS A 59 23.46 21.62 0.13
C LYS A 59 23.70 20.50 1.14
N ILE A 60 24.15 19.33 0.67
CA ILE A 60 24.43 18.18 1.52
C ILE A 60 25.73 18.44 2.29
N THR A 61 25.60 18.74 3.59
CA THR A 61 26.72 19.04 4.50
C THR A 61 26.96 17.95 5.55
N GLY A 62 26.06 16.96 5.64
CA GLY A 62 26.15 15.86 6.59
C GLY A 62 25.56 14.58 6.02
N TYR A 63 25.82 13.45 6.68
CA TYR A 63 25.36 12.14 6.23
C TYR A 63 24.82 11.30 7.40
N PRO A 64 23.74 10.53 7.20
CA PRO A 64 22.87 10.50 6.02
C PRO A 64 21.87 11.68 6.01
N THR A 65 21.70 12.32 4.85
CA THR A 65 20.61 13.28 4.60
C THR A 65 19.51 12.60 3.80
N LEU A 66 18.27 12.69 4.26
CA LEU A 66 17.10 12.19 3.55
C LEU A 66 16.35 13.37 2.93
N ILE A 67 16.04 13.26 1.64
CA ILE A 67 15.28 14.29 0.92
C ILE A 67 14.16 13.63 0.14
N PHE A 68 12.94 14.10 0.36
CA PHE A 68 11.78 13.74 -0.43
C PHE A 68 11.58 14.74 -1.56
N PHE A 69 11.32 14.20 -2.75
CA PHE A 69 11.08 14.93 -3.97
C PHE A 69 9.64 14.64 -4.41
N PRO A 70 8.69 15.56 -4.20
CA PRO A 70 7.31 15.38 -4.60
C PRO A 70 7.14 15.15 -6.10
N LYS A 71 6.17 14.34 -6.49
CA LYS A 71 5.67 14.24 -7.86
C LYS A 71 5.13 15.60 -8.30
N GLY A 72 5.45 16.02 -9.52
CA GLY A 72 5.01 17.31 -10.07
C GLY A 72 5.74 18.55 -9.52
N ASP A 73 6.44 18.46 -8.38
CA ASP A 73 7.14 19.59 -7.76
C ASP A 73 8.56 19.21 -7.28
N LYS A 74 9.47 19.02 -8.24
CA LYS A 74 10.89 18.72 -7.95
C LYS A 74 11.69 19.95 -7.51
N SER A 75 11.13 21.14 -7.66
CA SER A 75 11.73 22.42 -7.25
C SER A 75 11.69 22.62 -5.74
N ASN A 76 10.70 22.05 -5.04
CA ASN A 76 10.52 22.18 -3.61
C ASN A 76 10.75 20.84 -2.89
N PRO A 77 12.01 20.36 -2.80
CA PRO A 77 12.32 19.15 -2.04
C PRO A 77 12.09 19.36 -0.54
N LEU A 78 11.64 18.31 0.14
CA LEU A 78 11.40 18.30 1.58
C LEU A 78 12.53 17.53 2.28
N TYR A 79 13.23 18.20 3.18
CA TYR A 79 14.27 17.58 3.99
C TYR A 79 13.63 16.83 5.16
N HIS A 80 14.13 15.62 5.43
CA HIS A 80 13.61 14.74 6.46
C HIS A 80 14.70 14.44 7.49
N ASP A 81 14.52 14.98 8.69
CA ASP A 81 15.53 14.96 9.76
C ASP A 81 15.14 14.12 10.98
N ASP A 82 13.89 13.68 11.08
CA ASP A 82 13.37 12.83 12.17
C ASP A 82 13.32 11.35 11.75
N GLY A 83 12.80 10.49 12.64
CA GLY A 83 12.46 9.09 12.43
C GLY A 83 13.28 8.25 11.44
N ARG A 84 14.10 7.32 11.96
CA ARG A 84 14.99 6.46 11.15
C ARG A 84 14.66 4.97 11.23
N SER A 85 13.64 4.60 12.00
CA SER A 85 13.09 3.23 11.96
C SER A 85 12.33 2.98 10.65
N LEU A 86 12.08 1.71 10.34
CA LEU A 86 11.32 1.35 9.14
C LEU A 86 9.89 1.91 9.21
N GLU A 87 9.26 1.80 10.37
CA GLU A 87 7.89 2.23 10.64
C GLU A 87 7.72 3.74 10.43
N GLU A 88 8.66 4.54 10.95
CA GLU A 88 8.64 6.00 10.79
C GLU A 88 8.85 6.40 9.32
N LEU A 89 9.79 5.76 8.63
CA LEU A 89 10.03 6.05 7.21
C LEU A 89 8.85 5.61 6.33
N VAL A 90 8.20 4.49 6.64
CA VAL A 90 6.97 4.07 5.97
C VAL A 90 5.85 5.07 6.21
N ALA A 91 5.66 5.52 7.45
CA ALA A 91 4.65 6.53 7.78
C ALA A 91 4.92 7.85 7.03
N TYR A 92 6.18 8.28 6.95
CA TYR A 92 6.59 9.47 6.22
C TYR A 92 6.29 9.34 4.72
N VAL A 93 6.70 8.25 4.07
CA VAL A 93 6.42 8.04 2.64
C VAL A 93 4.91 7.97 2.39
N ASN A 94 4.15 7.22 3.19
CA ASN A 94 2.68 7.16 3.08
C ASN A 94 2.04 8.55 3.20
N LYS A 95 2.49 9.38 4.15
CA LYS A 95 1.98 10.75 4.36
C LYS A 95 2.14 11.61 3.10
N HIS A 96 3.29 11.51 2.43
CA HIS A 96 3.60 12.36 1.29
C HIS A 96 3.13 11.82 -0.07
N THR A 97 2.88 10.51 -0.16
CA THR A 97 2.46 9.84 -1.41
C THR A 97 0.98 9.44 -1.43
N GLY A 98 0.30 9.51 -0.28
CA GLY A 98 -1.07 9.02 -0.11
C GLY A 98 -1.17 7.48 -0.08
N LYS A 99 -0.06 6.76 -0.20
CA LYS A 99 -0.01 5.30 -0.10
C LYS A 99 -0.37 4.84 1.32
N LYS A 100 -0.71 3.55 1.43
CA LYS A 100 -1.18 2.92 2.66
C LYS A 100 -0.48 1.58 2.87
N ARG A 101 0.85 1.61 2.87
CA ARG A 101 1.70 0.43 3.09
C ARG A 101 2.02 0.25 4.58
N LEU A 102 2.11 -1.00 5.02
CA LEU A 102 2.66 -1.39 6.32
C LEU A 102 4.16 -1.68 6.19
N SER A 103 4.89 -1.73 7.31
CA SER A 103 6.32 -2.08 7.31
C SER A 103 6.60 -3.52 6.84
N SER A 104 5.57 -4.36 6.75
CA SER A 104 5.61 -5.68 6.11
C SER A 104 5.58 -5.63 4.57
N GLY A 105 5.28 -4.48 3.97
CA GLY A 105 5.03 -4.32 2.53
C GLY A 105 3.56 -4.54 2.12
N GLU A 106 2.73 -5.08 3.01
CA GLU A 106 1.30 -5.26 2.73
C GLU A 106 0.55 -3.93 2.76
N LEU A 107 -0.60 -3.89 2.08
CA LEU A 107 -1.56 -2.79 2.21
C LEU A 107 -2.20 -2.82 3.60
N SER A 108 -2.52 -1.64 4.14
CA SER A 108 -3.25 -1.53 5.41
C SER A 108 -4.67 -2.09 5.29
N LYS A 109 -5.31 -2.36 6.43
CA LYS A 109 -6.62 -3.06 6.49
C LYS A 109 -7.77 -2.26 5.87
N GLU A 110 -7.60 -0.95 5.75
CA GLU A 110 -8.61 -0.03 5.25
C GLU A 110 -8.61 0.04 3.71
N VAL A 111 -7.54 -0.40 3.06
CA VAL A 111 -7.41 -0.29 1.60
C VAL A 111 -8.41 -1.21 0.91
N GLY A 112 -9.21 -0.61 0.01
CA GLY A 112 -10.25 -1.28 -0.77
C GLY A 112 -11.55 -1.55 0.00
N VAL A 113 -11.65 -1.14 1.28
CA VAL A 113 -12.85 -1.28 2.10
C VAL A 113 -13.72 -0.03 1.95
N HIS A 114 -14.93 -0.23 1.47
CA HIS A 114 -15.97 0.79 1.33
C HIS A 114 -17.12 0.48 2.29
N ALA A 115 -17.39 1.41 3.22
CA ALA A 115 -18.37 1.20 4.29
C ALA A 115 -19.78 0.83 3.78
N GLU A 116 -20.28 1.55 2.77
CA GLU A 116 -21.61 1.29 2.18
C GLU A 116 -21.70 -0.11 1.54
N LEU A 117 -20.71 -0.48 0.74
CA LEU A 117 -20.68 -1.79 0.08
C LEU A 117 -20.48 -2.93 1.09
N SER A 118 -19.63 -2.75 2.09
CA SER A 118 -19.47 -3.71 3.17
C SER A 118 -20.75 -3.87 3.99
N GLN A 119 -21.49 -2.79 4.23
CA GLN A 119 -22.79 -2.83 4.87
C GLN A 119 -23.82 -3.62 4.05
N LEU A 120 -23.91 -3.38 2.73
CA LEU A 120 -24.78 -4.17 1.84
C LEU A 120 -24.45 -5.66 1.88
N LEU A 121 -23.17 -6.03 1.94
CA LEU A 121 -22.75 -7.43 2.05
C LEU A 121 -23.07 -8.04 3.42
N ARG A 122 -22.91 -7.29 4.51
CA ARG A 122 -23.32 -7.74 5.85
C ARG A 122 -24.83 -7.96 5.91
N GLU A 123 -25.62 -7.06 5.33
CA GLU A 123 -27.07 -7.23 5.22
C GLU A 123 -27.44 -8.42 4.35
N MET A 124 -26.71 -8.68 3.25
CA MET A 124 -26.92 -9.87 2.42
C MET A 124 -26.65 -11.17 3.19
N LEU A 125 -25.72 -11.15 4.15
CA LEU A 125 -25.36 -12.26 5.03
C LEU A 125 -26.26 -12.40 6.26
N SER A 126 -26.98 -11.34 6.67
CA SER A 126 -27.78 -11.34 7.89
C SER A 126 -29.16 -11.98 7.69
N GLY A 127 -29.62 -12.72 8.70
CA GLY A 127 -30.95 -13.32 8.72
C GLY A 127 -31.20 -14.37 7.61
N GLU A 128 -32.38 -14.98 7.66
CA GLU A 128 -32.85 -15.87 6.60
C GLU A 128 -33.41 -15.03 5.45
N LYS A 129 -32.56 -14.78 4.44
CA LYS A 129 -32.96 -14.13 3.19
C LYS A 129 -33.16 -15.14 2.09
N SER A 130 -34.24 -14.98 1.34
CA SER A 130 -34.50 -15.75 0.12
C SER A 130 -33.43 -15.51 -0.94
N ALA A 131 -33.37 -16.39 -1.94
CA ALA A 131 -32.46 -16.23 -3.06
C ALA A 131 -32.70 -14.92 -3.82
N ASP A 132 -33.95 -14.49 -3.93
CA ASP A 132 -34.30 -13.27 -4.67
C ASP A 132 -33.96 -12.00 -3.90
N GLU A 133 -34.13 -11.98 -2.57
CA GLU A 133 -33.64 -10.87 -1.74
C GLU A 133 -32.11 -10.74 -1.84
N LYS A 134 -31.38 -11.85 -1.76
CA LYS A 134 -29.92 -11.85 -1.93
C LYS A 134 -29.49 -11.35 -3.32
N LYS A 135 -30.25 -11.66 -4.39
CA LYS A 135 -30.00 -11.10 -5.73
C LYS A 135 -30.21 -9.59 -5.77
N GLN A 136 -31.19 -9.04 -5.06
CA GLN A 136 -31.38 -7.59 -4.98
C GLN A 136 -30.18 -6.89 -4.34
N TYR A 137 -29.60 -7.47 -3.28
CA TYR A 137 -28.37 -6.97 -2.67
C TYR A 137 -27.18 -7.05 -3.64
N LEU A 138 -27.05 -8.15 -4.39
CA LEU A 138 -26.02 -8.27 -5.43
C LEU A 138 -26.11 -7.14 -6.47
N GLU A 139 -27.30 -6.82 -6.95
CA GLU A 139 -27.49 -5.74 -7.92
C GLU A 139 -27.19 -4.35 -7.32
N LYS A 140 -27.54 -4.10 -6.05
CA LYS A 140 -27.14 -2.88 -5.33
C LYS A 140 -25.61 -2.76 -5.24
N VAL A 141 -24.93 -3.85 -4.87
CA VAL A 141 -23.46 -3.91 -4.81
C VAL A 141 -22.84 -3.64 -6.18
N LYS A 142 -23.34 -4.25 -7.25
CA LYS A 142 -22.85 -4.00 -8.62
C LYS A 142 -23.00 -2.54 -9.03
N LYS A 143 -24.15 -1.94 -8.73
CA LYS A 143 -24.42 -0.54 -9.05
C LYS A 143 -23.47 0.39 -8.31
N ALA A 144 -23.37 0.27 -6.98
CA ALA A 144 -22.50 1.12 -6.18
C ALA A 144 -21.00 0.89 -6.47
N ALA A 145 -20.59 -0.34 -6.79
CA ALA A 145 -19.20 -0.63 -7.15
C ALA A 145 -18.81 -0.04 -8.52
N ALA A 146 -19.76 0.24 -9.43
CA ALA A 146 -19.47 0.75 -10.76
C ALA A 146 -18.79 2.14 -10.77
N ASP A 147 -19.00 2.93 -9.70
CA ASP A 147 -18.44 4.26 -9.54
C ASP A 147 -17.02 4.25 -8.93
N LEU A 148 -16.52 3.06 -8.54
CA LEU A 148 -15.17 2.91 -7.99
C LEU A 148 -14.11 2.84 -9.10
N SER A 149 -12.88 3.22 -8.77
CA SER A 149 -11.75 3.32 -9.70
C SER A 149 -10.64 2.28 -9.49
N GLY A 150 -10.65 1.51 -8.41
CA GLY A 150 -9.61 0.52 -8.09
C GLY A 150 -10.06 -0.94 -8.21
N VAL A 151 -9.25 -1.83 -7.65
CA VAL A 151 -9.44 -3.29 -7.68
C VAL A 151 -10.77 -3.68 -7.01
N GLU A 152 -11.18 -2.92 -6.00
CA GLU A 152 -12.44 -3.06 -5.27
C GLU A 152 -13.68 -3.00 -6.17
N ARG A 153 -13.66 -2.23 -7.28
CA ARG A 153 -14.72 -2.21 -8.31
C ARG A 153 -15.07 -3.62 -8.79
N VAL A 154 -14.05 -4.46 -8.93
CA VAL A 154 -14.18 -5.83 -9.42
C VAL A 154 -14.34 -6.82 -8.25
N GLN A 155 -13.70 -6.58 -7.11
CA GLN A 155 -13.76 -7.50 -5.98
C GLN A 155 -15.12 -7.52 -5.30
N TYR A 156 -15.78 -6.37 -5.11
CA TYR A 156 -17.08 -6.32 -4.43
C TYR A 156 -18.15 -7.16 -5.13
N PRO A 157 -18.41 -6.99 -6.44
CA PRO A 157 -19.36 -7.85 -7.18
C PRO A 157 -18.98 -9.34 -7.10
N ARG A 158 -17.70 -9.67 -7.27
CA ARG A 158 -17.23 -11.08 -7.20
C ARG A 158 -17.42 -11.70 -5.83
N ILE A 159 -17.24 -10.93 -4.76
CA ILE A 159 -17.48 -11.40 -3.39
C ILE A 159 -18.99 -11.60 -3.18
N ALA A 160 -19.83 -10.66 -3.62
CA ALA A 160 -21.28 -10.76 -3.54
C ALA A 160 -21.82 -12.01 -4.26
N GLU A 161 -21.33 -12.30 -5.47
CA GLU A 161 -21.68 -13.51 -6.23
C GLU A 161 -21.34 -14.80 -5.48
N ARG A 162 -20.20 -14.82 -4.79
CA ARG A 162 -19.77 -15.98 -3.99
C ARG A 162 -20.56 -16.11 -2.69
N ILE A 163 -20.94 -14.99 -2.07
CA ILE A 163 -21.85 -14.97 -0.92
C ILE A 163 -23.24 -15.48 -1.31
N LEU A 164 -23.74 -15.15 -2.50
CA LEU A 164 -25.01 -15.68 -3.00
C LEU A 164 -25.00 -17.22 -3.05
N GLN A 165 -23.85 -17.83 -3.36
CA GLN A 165 -23.68 -19.28 -3.48
C GLN A 165 -23.40 -19.97 -2.13
N GLY A 166 -22.51 -19.39 -1.31
CA GLY A 166 -21.96 -20.07 -0.13
C GLY A 166 -22.13 -19.33 1.21
N GLY A 167 -22.79 -18.18 1.23
CA GLY A 167 -23.11 -17.42 2.44
C GLY A 167 -21.89 -17.14 3.33
N THR A 168 -22.09 -17.22 4.65
CA THR A 168 -21.05 -16.98 5.66
C THR A 168 -19.93 -18.01 5.62
N GLU A 169 -20.25 -19.26 5.25
CA GLU A 169 -19.25 -20.34 5.14
C GLU A 169 -18.21 -20.02 4.06
N TYR A 170 -18.64 -19.43 2.95
CA TYR A 170 -17.72 -18.93 1.92
C TYR A 170 -16.73 -17.90 2.49
N VAL A 171 -17.20 -16.92 3.26
CA VAL A 171 -16.37 -15.85 3.84
C VAL A 171 -15.27 -16.44 4.72
N GLN A 172 -15.64 -17.36 5.62
CA GLN A 172 -14.69 -18.02 6.53
C GLN A 172 -13.66 -18.86 5.77
N LYS A 173 -14.11 -19.70 4.84
CA LYS A 173 -13.23 -20.56 4.02
C LYS A 173 -12.28 -19.74 3.17
N GLU A 174 -12.76 -18.64 2.59
CA GLU A 174 -11.95 -17.77 1.75
C GLU A 174 -10.90 -17.00 2.55
N LEU A 175 -11.24 -16.45 3.72
CA LEU A 175 -10.27 -15.81 4.61
C LEU A 175 -9.14 -16.77 5.00
N ALA A 176 -9.48 -18.01 5.38
CA ALA A 176 -8.50 -19.04 5.69
C ALA A 176 -7.62 -19.39 4.47
N ARG A 177 -8.21 -19.45 3.27
CA ARG A 177 -7.47 -19.69 2.02
C ARG A 177 -6.50 -18.54 1.70
N LEU A 178 -6.95 -17.29 1.83
CA LEU A 178 -6.13 -16.11 1.58
C LEU A 178 -4.96 -16.01 2.57
N ALA A 179 -5.20 -16.32 3.85
CA ALA A 179 -4.15 -16.38 4.86
C ALA A 179 -3.05 -17.39 4.51
N ARG A 180 -3.41 -18.60 4.03
CA ARG A 180 -2.44 -19.60 3.56
C ARG A 180 -1.68 -19.15 2.32
N LEU A 181 -2.36 -18.55 1.34
CA LEU A 181 -1.70 -18.09 0.11
C LEU A 181 -0.65 -17.01 0.37
N LYS A 182 -0.89 -16.11 1.33
CA LYS A 182 0.07 -15.06 1.69
C LYS A 182 1.37 -15.58 2.30
N GLN A 183 1.39 -16.83 2.79
CA GLN A 183 2.61 -17.47 3.32
C GLN A 183 3.55 -17.98 2.22
N HIS A 184 3.05 -18.13 0.99
CA HIS A 184 3.85 -18.53 -0.17
C HIS A 184 4.34 -17.32 -0.96
N ASP A 185 5.35 -17.54 -1.82
CA ASP A 185 5.90 -16.49 -2.68
C ASP A 185 4.93 -16.18 -3.83
N VAL A 186 3.96 -15.31 -3.54
CA VAL A 186 2.97 -14.80 -4.50
C VAL A 186 3.55 -13.57 -5.20
N LYS A 187 3.48 -13.55 -6.54
CA LYS A 187 3.82 -12.37 -7.35
C LYS A 187 3.09 -11.13 -6.81
N SER A 188 3.80 -10.00 -6.75
CA SER A 188 3.37 -8.83 -6.00
C SER A 188 2.01 -8.24 -6.40
N ALA A 189 1.74 -8.07 -7.70
CA ALA A 189 0.44 -7.56 -8.16
C ALA A 189 -0.75 -8.47 -7.76
N ALA A 190 -0.52 -9.79 -7.68
CA ALA A 190 -1.51 -10.71 -7.16
C ALA A 190 -1.65 -10.56 -5.63
N ARG A 191 -0.57 -10.23 -4.91
CA ARG A 191 -0.57 -10.02 -3.46
C ARG A 191 -1.46 -8.87 -3.01
N ASP A 192 -1.43 -7.73 -3.71
CA ASP A 192 -2.26 -6.58 -3.38
C ASP A 192 -3.74 -6.85 -3.61
N MET A 193 -4.08 -7.49 -4.74
CA MET A 193 -5.46 -7.93 -5.00
C MET A 193 -5.97 -8.89 -3.92
N LEU A 194 -5.15 -9.87 -3.51
CA LEU A 194 -5.50 -10.81 -2.44
C LEU A 194 -5.65 -10.09 -1.09
N THR A 195 -4.82 -9.07 -0.82
CA THR A 195 -4.93 -8.25 0.39
C THR A 195 -6.21 -7.42 0.39
N ILE A 196 -6.54 -6.74 -0.69
CA ILE A 196 -7.80 -5.99 -0.82
C ILE A 196 -8.99 -6.92 -0.63
N ARG A 197 -8.97 -8.11 -1.25
CA ARG A 197 -10.03 -9.12 -1.07
C ARG A 197 -10.15 -9.55 0.39
N ALA A 198 -9.02 -9.80 1.07
CA ALA A 198 -9.00 -10.17 2.48
C ALA A 198 -9.56 -9.03 3.35
N ASN A 199 -9.13 -7.79 3.12
CA ASN A 199 -9.62 -6.60 3.82
C ASN A 199 -11.14 -6.47 3.71
N ILE A 200 -11.69 -6.58 2.50
CA ILE A 200 -13.14 -6.53 2.28
C ILE A 200 -13.84 -7.65 3.07
N LEU A 201 -13.37 -8.90 2.99
CA LEU A 201 -13.99 -10.03 3.68
C LEU A 201 -13.89 -9.91 5.21
N THR A 202 -12.76 -9.48 5.75
CA THR A 202 -12.57 -9.21 7.18
C THR A 202 -13.51 -8.09 7.65
N SER A 203 -13.73 -7.07 6.83
CA SER A 203 -14.72 -6.04 7.16
C SER A 203 -16.14 -6.58 7.31
N LEU A 204 -16.46 -7.80 6.82
CA LEU A 204 -17.78 -8.41 6.99
C LEU A 204 -17.92 -9.18 8.32
N THR A 205 -16.81 -9.49 8.99
CA THR A 205 -16.78 -10.28 10.23
C THR A 205 -16.63 -9.42 11.48
N ASP A 206 -16.08 -8.21 11.35
CA ASP A 206 -15.76 -7.32 12.47
C ASP A 206 -16.98 -6.49 12.94
N ALA A 207 -18.14 -7.12 13.15
CA ALA A 207 -19.37 -6.48 13.63
C ALA A 207 -19.72 -6.87 15.06
#